data_AF-H5WIQ8-F1
#
_entry.id   AF-H5WIQ8-F1
#
_cell.length_a   1.000
_cell.length_b   1.000
_cell.length_c   1.000
_cell.angle_alpha   90.00
_cell.angle_beta   90.00
_cell.angle_gamma   90.00
#
_symmetry.space_group_name_H-M   'P 1'
#
loop_
_entity.id
_entity.type
_entity.pdbx_description
1 polymer ?
#
loop_
_entity_poly.entity_id
_entity_poly.type
_entity_poly.pdbx_seq_one_letter_code
_entity_poly.pdbx_strand_id
1 'polypeptide(L)'
;MKEFKLSAWLELPAPFHRTVYRRMLSDMSHRYVTGQQLMASSGATKLELRSFLLMLDGRGLLLQRDADTPSSMLGPLGGWIKRAIHGDDMVI
;
A
#
# COMPACT_ATOMS: atom_id res chain seq x y z
N MET A 1 8.94 -11.01 9.12
CA MET A 1 8.30 -11.04 7.78
C MET A 1 7.79 -9.65 7.45
N LYS A 2 7.71 -9.28 6.16
CA LYS A 2 7.16 -7.97 5.75
C LYS A 2 5.62 -7.92 5.78
N GLU A 3 5.12 -6.83 6.33
CA GLU A 3 3.73 -6.40 6.35
C GLU A 3 3.55 -5.12 5.54
N PHE A 4 2.36 -4.94 5.01
CA PHE A 4 1.98 -3.85 4.13
C PHE A 4 0.72 -3.16 4.65
N LYS A 5 0.68 -1.83 4.59
CA LYS A 5 -0.51 -1.00 4.85
C LYS A 5 -0.58 0.16 3.86
N LEU A 6 -1.77 0.69 3.58
CA LEU A 6 -1.94 1.95 2.87
C LEU A 6 -1.60 3.15 3.77
N SER A 7 -0.90 4.14 3.23
CA SER A 7 -0.74 5.47 3.87
C SER A 7 -1.96 6.38 3.66
N ALA A 8 -2.63 6.25 2.51
CA ALA A 8 -3.82 7.01 2.13
C ALA A 8 -4.77 6.15 1.27
N TRP A 9 -6.05 6.54 1.24
CA TRP A 9 -7.05 5.96 0.33
C TRP A 9 -7.02 6.67 -1.02
N LEU A 10 -7.14 5.93 -2.12
CA LEU A 10 -7.25 6.47 -3.48
C LEU A 10 -8.32 5.74 -4.28
N GLU A 11 -8.81 6.42 -5.32
CA GLU A 11 -9.47 5.76 -6.44
C GLU A 11 -8.45 4.95 -7.26
N LEU A 12 -8.81 3.70 -7.58
CA LEU A 12 -7.97 2.83 -8.40
C LEU A 12 -8.03 3.28 -9.87
N PRO A 13 -6.90 3.31 -10.59
CA PRO A 13 -6.94 3.48 -12.04
C PRO A 13 -7.54 2.23 -12.71
N ALA A 14 -8.17 2.41 -13.87
CA ALA A 14 -8.97 1.40 -14.59
C ALA A 14 -8.43 -0.05 -14.59
N PRO A 15 -7.14 -0.35 -14.90
CA PRO A 15 -6.65 -1.74 -14.91
C PRO A 15 -6.75 -2.47 -13.55
N PHE A 16 -6.84 -1.72 -12.44
CA PHE A 16 -6.99 -2.28 -11.10
C PHE A 16 -8.43 -2.31 -10.58
N HIS A 17 -9.45 -2.03 -11.42
CA HIS A 17 -10.86 -2.07 -10.99
C HIS A 17 -11.37 -3.49 -10.63
N ARG A 18 -10.59 -4.54 -10.92
CA ARG A 18 -10.92 -5.95 -10.58
C ARG A 18 -11.18 -6.11 -9.07
N THR A 19 -12.20 -6.88 -8.71
CA THR A 19 -12.62 -7.15 -7.31
C THR A 19 -11.46 -7.59 -6.40
N VAL A 20 -10.49 -8.32 -6.94
CA VAL A 20 -9.25 -8.76 -6.27
C VAL A 20 -8.49 -7.57 -5.65
N TYR A 21 -8.21 -6.54 -6.44
CA TYR A 21 -7.48 -5.35 -5.99
C TYR A 21 -8.30 -4.48 -5.04
N ARG A 22 -9.62 -4.39 -5.24
CA ARG A 22 -10.51 -3.71 -4.28
C ARG A 22 -10.49 -4.39 -2.91
N ARG A 23 -10.47 -5.73 -2.85
CA ARG A 23 -10.29 -6.49 -1.60
C ARG A 23 -8.94 -6.23 -0.95
N MET A 24 -7.85 -6.18 -1.73
CA MET A 24 -6.53 -5.81 -1.19
C MET A 24 -6.55 -4.42 -0.55
N LEU A 25 -7.11 -3.40 -1.23
CA LEU A 25 -7.21 -2.05 -0.64
C LEU A 25 -7.98 -2.06 0.69
N SER A 26 -9.12 -2.75 0.76
CA SER A 26 -9.92 -2.84 1.99
C SER A 26 -9.19 -3.53 3.15
N ASP A 27 -8.37 -4.55 2.88
CA ASP A 27 -7.59 -5.23 3.92
C ASP A 27 -6.41 -4.35 4.39
N MET A 28 -5.72 -3.69 3.44
CA MET A 28 -4.60 -2.79 3.68
C MET A 28 -4.98 -1.41 4.24
N SER A 29 -6.25 -0.97 4.17
CA SER A 29 -6.67 0.31 4.77
C SER A 29 -6.88 0.15 6.28
N HIS A 30 -7.51 -0.95 6.68
CA HIS A 30 -7.81 -1.23 8.09
C HIS A 30 -6.53 -1.51 8.89
N ARG A 31 -5.64 -2.38 8.39
CA ARG A 31 -4.55 -2.97 9.18
C ARG A 31 -3.29 -3.23 8.36
N TYR A 32 -2.16 -3.45 9.05
CA TYR A 32 -0.99 -4.08 8.46
C TYR A 32 -1.31 -5.55 8.14
N VAL A 33 -0.92 -6.01 6.95
CA VAL A 33 -1.16 -7.39 6.46
C VAL A 33 0.04 -7.93 5.69
N THR A 34 0.33 -9.21 5.85
CA THR A 34 1.39 -9.88 5.09
C THR A 34 0.94 -10.17 3.66
N GLY A 35 1.88 -10.31 2.73
CA GLY A 35 1.57 -10.67 1.35
C GLY A 35 0.82 -12.01 1.21
N GLN A 36 1.04 -12.95 2.13
CA GLN A 36 0.29 -14.22 2.15
C GLN A 36 -1.18 -14.02 2.57
N GLN A 37 -1.45 -13.18 3.57
CA GLN A 37 -2.84 -12.84 3.92
C GLN A 37 -3.55 -12.11 2.78
N LEU A 38 -2.87 -11.19 2.09
CA LEU A 38 -3.43 -10.50 0.92
C LEU A 38 -3.77 -11.46 -0.23
N MET A 39 -2.91 -12.43 -0.54
CA MET A 39 -3.22 -13.46 -1.54
C MET A 39 -4.43 -14.31 -1.11
N ALA A 40 -4.51 -14.71 0.17
CA ALA A 40 -5.61 -15.51 0.70
C ALA A 40 -6.96 -14.76 0.75
N SER A 41 -6.98 -13.48 1.13
CA SER A 41 -8.21 -12.69 1.27
C SER A 41 -8.76 -12.18 -0.09
N SER A 42 -7.86 -11.86 -1.03
CA SER A 42 -8.23 -11.35 -2.36
C SER A 42 -8.39 -12.43 -3.44
N GLY A 43 -7.79 -13.61 -3.28
CA GLY A 43 -7.68 -14.65 -4.31
C GLY A 43 -6.60 -14.36 -5.38
N ALA A 44 -5.66 -13.45 -5.10
CA ALA A 44 -4.66 -13.00 -6.06
C ALA A 44 -3.50 -13.98 -6.26
N THR A 45 -2.92 -13.96 -7.46
CA THR A 45 -1.62 -14.58 -7.72
C THR A 45 -0.49 -13.73 -7.11
N LYS A 46 0.68 -14.37 -6.90
CA LYS A 46 1.91 -13.68 -6.47
C LYS A 46 2.35 -12.59 -7.46
N LEU A 47 1.97 -12.70 -8.74
CA LEU A 47 2.27 -11.70 -9.77
C LEU A 47 1.34 -10.49 -9.67
N GLU A 48 0.02 -10.71 -9.58
CA GLU A 48 -0.97 -9.64 -9.37
C GLU A 48 -0.61 -8.82 -8.11
N LEU A 49 -0.28 -9.49 -7.00
CA LEU A 49 0.17 -8.83 -5.77
C LEU A 49 1.47 -8.03 -5.97
N ARG A 50 2.48 -8.58 -6.65
CA ARG A 50 3.75 -7.86 -6.89
C ARG A 50 3.53 -6.61 -7.73
N SER A 51 2.76 -6.70 -8.81
CA SER A 51 2.42 -5.58 -9.68
C SER A 51 1.63 -4.50 -8.94
N PHE A 52 0.71 -4.91 -8.07
CA PHE A 52 -0.08 -3.99 -7.23
C PHE A 52 0.77 -3.27 -6.18
N LEU A 53 1.63 -4.00 -5.45
CA LEU A 53 2.54 -3.40 -4.48
C LEU A 53 3.50 -2.40 -5.16
N LEU A 54 4.05 -2.73 -6.33
CA LEU A 54 4.89 -1.80 -7.11
C LEU A 54 4.12 -0.54 -7.55
N MET A 55 2.83 -0.67 -7.90
CA MET A 55 1.97 0.48 -8.25
C MET A 55 1.66 1.38 -7.04
N LEU A 56 1.51 0.81 -5.84
CA LEU A 56 1.36 1.58 -4.61
C LEU A 56 2.68 2.24 -4.16
N ASP A 57 3.79 1.51 -4.25
CA ASP A 57 5.14 1.96 -3.88
C ASP A 57 5.59 3.14 -4.76
N GLY A 58 5.46 3.00 -6.09
CA GLY A 58 5.69 4.07 -7.07
C GLY A 58 4.72 5.26 -7.02
N ARG A 59 3.75 5.23 -6.09
CA ARG A 59 2.85 6.36 -5.76
C ARG A 59 3.07 6.90 -4.33
N GLY A 60 4.01 6.35 -3.56
CA GLY A 60 4.22 6.71 -2.14
C GLY A 60 3.12 6.24 -1.19
N LEU A 61 2.28 5.29 -1.62
CA LEU A 61 1.09 4.83 -0.89
C LEU A 61 1.36 3.64 0.04
N LEU A 62 2.52 2.99 -0.12
CA LEU A 62 2.84 1.73 0.54
C LEU A 62 3.65 1.94 1.82
N LEU A 63 3.02 1.71 2.98
CA LEU A 63 3.74 1.55 4.25
C LEU A 63 4.22 0.11 4.35
N GLN A 64 5.53 -0.09 4.51
CA GLN A 64 6.15 -1.39 4.77
C GLN A 64 6.60 -1.45 6.24
N ARG A 65 6.34 -2.57 6.93
CA ARG A 65 6.87 -2.86 8.28
C ARG A 65 7.45 -4.26 8.32
N ASP A 66 8.52 -4.47 9.08
CA ASP A 66 8.96 -5.82 9.44
C ASP A 66 8.32 -6.24 10.77
N ALA A 67 7.59 -7.36 10.73
CA ALA A 67 6.79 -7.91 11.83
C ALA A 67 7.59 -8.37 13.06
N ASP A 68 8.90 -8.17 13.07
CA ASP A 68 9.82 -8.54 14.15
C ASP A 68 9.75 -7.55 15.33
N THR A 69 9.23 -6.34 15.10
CA THR A 69 9.00 -5.36 16.17
C THR A 69 7.69 -5.65 16.92
N PRO A 70 7.74 -6.08 18.20
CA PRO A 70 6.54 -6.19 19.02
C PRO A 70 5.90 -4.80 19.17
N SER A 71 4.56 -4.77 19.20
CA SER A 71 3.79 -3.53 19.11
C SER A 71 4.06 -2.57 20.28
N SER A 72 4.85 -1.53 20.05
CA SER A 72 4.89 -0.38 20.96
C SER A 72 3.52 0.28 20.95
N MET A 73 2.95 0.48 22.14
CA MET A 73 1.60 1.02 22.33
C MET A 73 1.61 2.54 22.14
N LEU A 74 0.51 3.07 21.57
CA LEU A 74 0.18 4.51 21.44
C LEU A 74 1.11 5.29 20.48
N GLY A 75 0.69 6.39 19.84
CA GLY A 75 -0.55 7.16 20.00
C GLY A 75 -1.15 7.68 18.67
N PRO A 76 -1.98 8.73 18.72
CA PRO A 76 -2.87 9.12 17.62
C PRO A 76 -2.27 10.09 16.59
N LEU A 77 -2.91 10.17 15.41
CA LEU A 77 -2.86 11.31 14.46
C LEU A 77 -1.46 11.83 14.05
N GLY A 78 -0.52 10.93 13.71
CA GLY A 78 0.89 11.28 13.44
C GLY A 78 1.46 10.82 12.11
N GLY A 79 0.88 11.22 10.97
CA GLY A 79 1.37 10.79 9.64
C GLY A 79 1.07 11.74 8.46
N TRP A 80 0.65 12.98 8.72
CA TRP A 80 0.26 13.92 7.67
C TRP A 80 1.47 14.52 6.94
N ILE A 81 1.47 14.37 5.60
CA ILE A 81 2.09 15.24 4.59
C ILE A 81 3.54 15.70 4.87
N LYS A 82 4.50 14.90 4.42
CA LYS A 82 5.84 15.37 3.99
C LYS A 82 6.17 14.71 2.64
N ARG A 83 6.65 15.42 1.62
CA ARG A 83 6.77 16.86 1.38
C ARG A 83 6.80 17.05 -0.15
N ALA A 84 6.25 18.14 -0.67
CA ALA A 84 6.20 18.41 -2.10
C ALA A 84 7.55 18.90 -2.70
N ILE A 85 7.59 18.98 -4.03
CA ILE A 85 8.61 19.62 -4.89
C ILE A 85 9.90 18.80 -5.11
N HIS A 86 9.93 18.11 -6.26
CA HIS A 86 10.83 18.52 -7.33
C HIS A 86 9.99 18.94 -8.54
N GLY A 87 10.23 20.14 -9.04
CA GLY A 87 9.98 20.53 -10.43
C GLY A 87 11.31 20.53 -11.19
N ASP A 88 11.32 21.13 -12.39
CA ASP A 88 12.46 21.26 -13.32
C ASP A 88 12.98 19.90 -13.87
N ASP A 89 13.33 19.72 -15.16
CA ASP A 89 13.22 20.54 -16.39
C ASP A 89 13.34 19.57 -17.61
N MET A 90 13.31 19.86 -18.92
CA MET A 90 13.23 21.09 -19.74
C MET A 90 12.74 20.72 -21.17
N VAL A 91 12.37 21.72 -21.99
CA VAL A 91 12.26 21.70 -23.49
C VAL A 91 11.13 20.82 -24.10
N ILE A 92 10.17 21.46 -24.79
CA ILE A 92 10.19 21.81 -26.24
C ILE A 92 9.56 23.19 -26.40
#